data_AF-A0A645J7N7-F1
#
_entry.id   AF-A0A645J7N7-F1
#
_cell.length_a   1.000
_cell.length_b   1.000
_cell.length_c   1.000
_cell.angle_alpha   90.00
_cell.angle_beta   90.00
_cell.angle_gamma   90.00
#
_symmetry.space_group_name_H-M   'P 1'
#
loop_
_entity.id
_entity.type
_entity.pdbx_description
1 polymer ?
#
loop_
_entity_poly.entity_id
_entity_poly.type
_entity_poly.pdbx_seq_one_letter_code
_entity_poly.pdbx_strand_id
1 'polypeptide(L)'
;MSGFEHYDRELRDLDNEIRRYAALCHVDLSKRHEIEACLKMRHDDWAADKARESLQGLLILRIKLETEMIELGFDPPPLLSTVEISPRKAV
;
A
#
# COMPACT_ATOMS: atom_id res chain seq x y z
N MET A 1 9.73 -16.12 16.28
CA MET A 1 9.60 -14.74 16.78
C MET A 1 8.17 -14.28 16.47
N SER A 2 7.52 -13.55 17.39
CA SER A 2 6.09 -13.22 17.38
C SER A 2 5.69 -12.45 16.11
N GLY A 3 5.08 -13.12 15.14
CA GLY A 3 4.55 -12.49 13.91
C GLY A 3 3.15 -11.90 14.07
N PHE A 4 2.48 -12.12 15.21
CA PHE A 4 1.04 -11.85 15.34
C PHE A 4 0.69 -10.50 15.98
N GLU A 5 1.57 -9.90 16.79
CA GLU A 5 1.24 -8.70 17.59
C GLU A 5 1.48 -7.37 16.85
N HIS A 6 2.01 -7.41 15.63
CA HIS A 6 2.46 -6.21 14.94
C HIS A 6 1.88 -6.03 13.53
N TYR A 7 1.06 -6.95 13.02
CA TYR A 7 0.48 -6.81 11.67
C TYR A 7 -0.18 -5.44 11.45
N ASP A 8 -1.01 -4.97 12.37
CA ASP A 8 -1.66 -3.65 12.23
C ASP A 8 -0.67 -2.48 12.14
N ARG A 9 0.44 -2.56 12.89
CA ARG A 9 1.46 -1.52 12.91
C ARG A 9 2.34 -1.60 11.66
N GLU A 10 2.81 -2.79 11.34
CA GLU A 10 3.65 -3.06 10.17
C GLU A 10 2.91 -2.69 8.89
N LEU A 11 1.63 -3.05 8.80
CA LEU A 11 0.77 -2.70 7.68
C LEU A 11 0.54 -1.20 7.57
N ARG A 12 0.35 -0.50 8.70
CA ARG A 12 0.21 0.96 8.72
C ARG A 12 1.48 1.67 8.30
N ASP A 13 2.63 1.21 8.77
CA ASP A 13 3.93 1.78 8.42
C ASP A 13 4.22 1.55 6.93
N LEU A 14 3.94 0.35 6.43
CA LEU A 14 4.01 0.00 5.01
C LEU A 14 3.10 0.90 4.16
N ASP A 15 1.87 1.17 4.62
CA ASP A 15 0.91 2.02 3.91
C ASP A 15 1.32 3.47 3.81
N ASN A 16 1.89 4.00 4.88
CA ASN A 16 2.43 5.35 4.89
C ASN A 16 3.55 5.48 3.86
N GLU A 17 4.40 4.46 3.74
CA GLU A 17 5.49 4.46 2.78
C GLU A 17 5.00 4.29 1.33
N ILE A 18 4.02 3.42 1.09
CA ILE A 18 3.34 3.28 -0.21
C ILE A 18 2.73 4.62 -0.64
N ARG A 19 2.00 5.30 0.24
CA ARG A 19 1.39 6.62 -0.06
C ARG A 19 2.45 7.67 -0.39
N ARG A 20 3.57 7.68 0.35
CA ARG A 20 4.68 8.59 0.11
C ARG A 20 5.30 8.38 -1.27
N TYR A 21 5.63 7.15 -1.64
CA TYR A 21 6.20 6.87 -2.96
C TYR A 21 5.20 7.03 -4.09
N ALA A 22 3.91 6.73 -3.87
CA ALA A 22 2.85 7.00 -4.84
C ALA A 22 2.74 8.51 -5.15
N ALA A 23 2.80 9.36 -4.13
CA ALA A 23 2.82 10.81 -4.31
C ALA A 23 4.06 11.28 -5.09
N LEU A 24 5.25 10.72 -4.82
CA LEU A 24 6.48 11.03 -5.55
C LEU A 24 6.42 10.58 -7.02
N CYS A 25 5.76 9.45 -7.30
CA CYS A 25 5.65 8.88 -8.63
C CYS A 25 4.45 9.42 -9.42
N HIS A 26 3.64 10.28 -8.81
CA HIS A 26 2.35 10.74 -9.34
C HIS A 26 1.40 9.59 -9.71
N VAL A 27 1.34 8.56 -8.86
CA VAL A 27 0.48 7.39 -9.01
C VAL A 27 -0.73 7.54 -8.11
N ASP A 28 -1.91 7.48 -8.70
CA ASP A 28 -3.18 7.46 -7.99
C ASP A 28 -3.54 6.03 -7.58
N LEU A 29 -3.35 5.72 -6.30
CA LEU A 29 -3.66 4.42 -5.71
C LEU A 29 -5.16 4.05 -5.78
N SER A 30 -6.07 4.99 -6.07
CA SER A 30 -7.49 4.68 -6.26
C SER A 30 -7.80 4.12 -7.64
N LYS A 31 -6.87 4.30 -8.60
CA LYS A 31 -7.02 3.84 -9.96
C LYS A 31 -6.24 2.56 -10.18
N ARG A 32 -6.99 1.45 -10.28
CA ARG A 32 -6.42 0.11 -10.52
C ARG A 32 -5.44 0.05 -11.69
N HIS A 33 -5.71 0.75 -12.79
CA HIS A 33 -4.83 0.73 -13.97
C HIS A 33 -3.46 1.39 -13.71
N GLU A 34 -3.38 2.40 -12.83
CA GLU A 34 -2.11 3.04 -12.48
C GLU A 34 -1.27 2.10 -11.60
N ILE A 35 -1.91 1.39 -10.65
CA ILE A 35 -1.27 0.34 -9.85
C ILE A 35 -0.76 -0.79 -10.75
N GLU A 36 -1.59 -1.27 -11.68
CA GLU A 36 -1.19 -2.33 -12.61
C GLU A 36 -0.02 -1.90 -13.50
N ALA A 37 0.02 -0.64 -13.93
CA ALA A 37 1.16 -0.11 -14.68
C ALA A 37 2.44 -0.12 -13.83
N CYS A 38 2.38 0.28 -12.56
CA CYS A 38 3.50 0.17 -11.63
C CYS A 38 3.98 -1.27 -11.42
N LEU A 39 3.06 -2.23 -11.34
CA LEU A 39 3.41 -3.64 -11.18
C LEU A 39 4.03 -4.25 -12.45
N LYS A 40 3.66 -3.75 -13.64
CA LYS A 40 4.13 -4.24 -14.95
C LYS A 40 5.36 -3.50 -15.49
N MET A 41 5.77 -2.40 -14.87
CA MET A 41 6.89 -1.58 -15.37
C MET A 41 8.16 -2.42 -15.52
N ARG A 42 8.76 -2.35 -16.72
CA ARG A 42 10.07 -2.91 -17.02
C ARG A 42 11.06 -1.75 -16.97
N HIS A 43 12.11 -1.90 -16.18
CA HIS A 43 13.10 -0.87 -15.87
C HIS A 43 13.61 -0.15 -17.12
N ASP A 44 13.49 1.17 -17.14
CA ASP A 44 14.23 2.07 -18.02
C ASP A 44 14.56 3.35 -17.23
N ASP A 45 15.78 3.83 -17.44
CA ASP A 45 16.67 4.58 -16.54
C ASP A 45 16.16 5.71 -15.60
N TRP A 46 17.06 6.03 -14.64
CA TRP A 46 17.13 7.21 -13.74
C TRP A 46 16.27 7.26 -12.46
N ALA A 47 16.47 8.29 -11.63
CA ALA A 47 16.07 8.35 -10.20
C ALA A 47 14.55 8.22 -9.95
N ALA A 48 13.72 8.60 -10.92
CA ALA A 48 12.28 8.35 -10.87
C ALA A 48 11.97 6.84 -10.92
N ASP A 49 12.79 6.05 -11.60
CA ASP A 49 12.67 4.60 -11.65
C ASP A 49 13.00 3.97 -10.29
N LYS A 50 13.93 4.55 -9.51
CA LYS A 50 14.19 4.09 -8.13
C LYS A 50 13.01 4.30 -7.18
N ALA A 51 12.31 5.43 -7.30
CA ALA A 51 11.10 5.68 -6.54
C ALA A 51 9.96 4.74 -6.97
N ARG A 52 9.82 4.46 -8.28
CA ARG A 52 8.83 3.53 -8.83
C ARG A 52 9.13 2.08 -8.48
N GLU A 53 10.40 1.67 -8.49
CA GLU A 53 10.89 0.36 -8.04
C GLU A 53 10.60 0.17 -6.55
N SER A 54 10.86 1.20 -5.73
CA SER A 54 10.51 1.19 -4.31
C SER A 54 9.00 1.03 -4.12
N LEU A 55 8.20 1.81 -4.86
CA LEU A 55 6.73 1.70 -4.84
C LEU A 55 6.26 0.29 -5.24
N GLN A 56 6.81 -0.27 -6.31
CA GLN A 56 6.50 -1.62 -6.78
C GLN A 56 6.84 -2.67 -5.72
N GLY A 57 8.04 -2.59 -5.13
CA GLY A 57 8.48 -3.48 -4.06
C GLY A 57 7.56 -3.43 -2.84
N LEU A 58 7.17 -2.22 -2.41
CA LEU A 58 6.25 -2.02 -1.29
C LEU A 58 4.84 -2.55 -1.59
N LEU A 59 4.32 -2.34 -2.82
CA LEU A 59 3.03 -2.90 -3.24
C LEU A 59 3.04 -4.43 -3.25
N ILE A 60 4.12 -5.05 -3.74
CA ILE A 60 4.28 -6.51 -3.71
C ILE A 60 4.38 -7.02 -2.27
N LEU A 61 5.16 -6.35 -1.42
CA LEU A 61 5.29 -6.70 0.00
C LEU A 61 3.93 -6.63 0.70
N ARG A 62 3.14 -5.59 0.42
CA ARG A 62 1.79 -5.42 0.95
C ARG A 62 0.87 -6.56 0.55
N ILE A 63 0.86 -6.96 -0.72
CA ILE A 63 0.08 -8.11 -1.21
C ILE A 63 0.49 -9.41 -0.52
N LYS A 64 1.79 -9.64 -0.33
CA LYS A 64 2.29 -10.84 0.37
C LYS A 64 1.83 -10.87 1.83
N LEU A 65 1.90 -9.74 2.53
CA LEU A 65 1.47 -9.62 3.90
C LEU A 65 -0.04 -9.82 4.04
N GLU A 66 -0.84 -9.24 3.15
CA GLU A 66 -2.29 -9.48 3.10
C GLU A 66 -2.62 -10.95 2.87
N THR A 67 -1.88 -11.62 1.98
CA THR A 67 -2.06 -13.05 1.70
C THR A 67 -1.76 -13.88 2.96
N GLU A 68 -0.65 -13.61 3.65
CA GLU A 68 -0.30 -14.27 4.90
C GLU A 68 -1.35 -14.02 5.99
N MET A 69 -1.82 -12.78 6.14
CA MET A 69 -2.90 -12.43 7.07
C MET A 69 -4.17 -13.24 6.78
N ILE A 70 -4.59 -13.34 5.52
CA ILE A 70 -5.76 -14.12 5.10
C ILE A 70 -5.56 -15.61 5.37
N GLU A 71 -4.39 -16.16 5.04
CA GLU A 71 -4.06 -17.58 5.30
C GLU A 71 -4.10 -17.93 6.79
N LEU A 72 -3.79 -16.96 7.65
CA LEU A 72 -3.87 -17.08 9.10
C LEU A 72 -5.27 -16.74 9.69
N GLY A 73 -6.24 -16.38 8.84
CA GLY A 73 -7.62 -16.10 9.22
C GLY A 73 -7.92 -14.66 9.66
N PHE A 74 -7.03 -13.71 9.36
CA PHE A 74 -7.24 -12.27 9.59
C PHE A 74 -7.88 -11.58 8.37
N ASP A 75 -8.47 -10.41 8.61
CA ASP A 75 -9.01 -9.53 7.58
C ASP A 75 -8.15 -8.27 7.44
N PRO A 76 -7.28 -8.16 6.42
CA PRO A 76 -6.39 -7.02 6.27
C PRO A 76 -7.19 -5.74 5.91
N PRO A 77 -6.96 -4.61 6.59
CA PRO A 77 -7.64 -3.35 6.28
C PRO A 77 -7.27 -2.82 4.89
N PRO A 78 -8.15 -2.10 4.18
CA PRO A 78 -7.86 -1.63 2.82
C PRO A 78 -6.73 -0.59 2.80
N LEU A 79 -5.82 -0.67 1.80
CA LEU A 79 -4.73 0.30 1.57
C LEU A 79 -5.22 1.75 1.47
N LEU A 80 -6.36 1.92 0.81
CA LEU A 80 -7.11 3.16 0.85
C LEU A 80 -8.17 3.06 1.93
N SER A 81 -7.91 3.74 3.04
CA SER A 81 -8.96 3.96 4.03
C SER A 81 -10.09 4.72 3.37
N THR A 82 -11.22 4.06 3.14
CA THR A 82 -12.51 4.73 3.04
C THR A 82 -12.77 5.33 4.41
N VAL A 83 -12.20 6.51 4.68
CA VAL A 83 -12.62 7.28 5.86
C VAL A 83 -14.11 7.49 5.66
N GLU A 84 -14.91 6.71 6.40
CA GLU A 84 -16.30 7.04 6.63
C GLU A 84 -16.30 8.49 7.12
N ILE A 85 -16.94 9.34 6.33
CA ILE A 85 -17.29 10.69 6.72
C ILE A 85 -18.26 10.52 7.90
N SER A 86 -17.72 10.46 9.12
CA SER A 86 -18.54 10.53 10.33
C SER A 86 -19.27 11.88 10.26
N PRO A 87 -20.61 11.91 10.17
CA PRO A 87 -21.33 13.17 10.14
C PRO A 87 -21.08 13.82 11.49
N ARG A 88 -20.32 14.92 11.50
CA ARG A 88 -20.22 15.79 12.68
C ARG A 88 -21.65 16.03 13.16
N LYS A 89 -21.96 15.58 14.38
CA LYS A 89 -23.17 16.00 15.08
C LYS A 89 -23.18 17.53 15.05
N ALA A 90 -24.18 18.08 14.38
CA ALA A 90 -24.53 19.48 14.52
C ALA A 90 -24.82 19.73 16.01
N VAL A 91 -24.06 20.64 16.60
CA VAL A 91 -24.41 21.32 17.85
C VAL A 91 -25.20 22.55 17.48
#